data_AF-A0A3C0FLT5-F1
#
_entry.id   AF-A0A3C0FLT5-F1
#
_cell.length_a   1.000
_cell.length_b   1.000
_cell.length_c   1.000
_cell.angle_alpha   90.00
_cell.angle_beta   90.00
_cell.angle_gamma   90.00
#
_symmetry.space_group_name_H-M   'P 1'
#
loop_
_entity.id
_entity.type
_entity.pdbx_description
1 polymer ?
#
loop_
_entity_poly.entity_id
_entity_poly.type
_entity_poly.pdbx_seq_one_letter_code
_entity_poly.pdbx_strand_id
1 'polypeptide(L)'
;HIKSMHLAIEIADRRYHEKQSPVQTLADLNSTSHFILGQEIEGWRDLGFIGGKVTTKSNGEILASNDDPDAWPEIFGGLEYLVGFLAKRGQSLKAGDVITTGACALPTITPFGKIEAIFEGLGTVSADIKQV
;
A
#
# COMPACT_ATOMS: atom_id res chain seq x y z
N HIS A 1 5.78 2.41 18.96
CA HIS A 1 4.69 1.46 19.30
C HIS A 1 3.69 1.44 18.16
N ILE A 2 3.37 0.25 17.64
CA ILE A 2 2.39 0.06 16.56
C ILE A 2 1.08 -0.40 17.21
N LYS A 3 -0.04 0.29 16.93
CA LYS A 3 -1.36 -0.02 17.53
C LYS A 3 -1.98 -1.24 16.83
N SER A 4 -2.19 -1.12 15.53
CA SER A 4 -2.86 -2.08 14.66
C SER A 4 -2.13 -2.15 13.32
N MET A 5 -2.40 -3.22 12.55
CA MET A 5 -1.90 -3.39 11.19
C MET A 5 -3.10 -3.72 10.30
N HIS A 6 -3.16 -3.11 9.12
CA HIS A 6 -4.34 -3.14 8.27
C HIS A 6 -3.99 -3.55 6.84
N LEU A 7 -4.94 -4.19 6.17
CA LEU A 7 -4.92 -4.29 4.71
C LEU A 7 -5.25 -2.92 4.12
N ALA A 8 -4.70 -2.60 2.95
CA ALA A 8 -4.99 -1.33 2.30
C ALA A 8 -4.80 -1.36 0.78
N ILE A 9 -5.36 -0.34 0.12
CA ILE A 9 -5.08 -0.01 -1.28
C ILE A 9 -4.56 1.43 -1.33
N GLU A 10 -3.44 1.62 -2.03
CA GLU A 10 -2.98 2.94 -2.48
C GLU A 10 -3.36 3.12 -3.95
N ILE A 11 -3.97 4.27 -4.26
CA ILE A 11 -4.18 4.72 -5.63
C ILE A 11 -3.14 5.77 -5.93
N ALA A 12 -2.28 5.48 -6.90
CA ALA A 12 -1.32 6.44 -7.42
C ALA A 12 -1.94 7.27 -8.55
N ASP A 13 -1.65 8.57 -8.56
CA ASP A 13 -1.98 9.48 -9.64
C ASP A 13 -0.78 10.39 -9.92
N ARG A 14 -0.30 10.37 -11.16
CA ARG A 14 0.93 11.02 -11.57
C ARG A 14 0.58 12.37 -12.19
N ARG A 15 1.15 13.46 -11.66
CA ARG A 15 0.87 14.81 -12.21
C ARG A 15 1.71 15.14 -13.44
N TYR A 16 2.70 14.30 -13.73
CA TYR A 16 3.54 14.40 -14.92
C TYR A 16 2.95 13.55 -16.05
N HIS A 17 2.87 14.13 -17.25
CA HIS A 17 2.37 13.44 -18.44
C HIS A 17 3.43 12.58 -19.16
N GLU A 18 4.68 12.62 -18.70
CA GLU A 18 5.80 11.82 -19.20
C GLU A 18 6.29 10.83 -18.12
N LYS A 19 7.21 9.92 -18.48
CA LYS A 19 7.82 9.00 -17.51
C LYS A 19 8.69 9.78 -16.52
N GLN A 20 8.37 9.69 -15.23
CA GLN A 20 9.08 10.36 -14.14
C GLN A 20 10.39 9.64 -13.83
N SER A 21 11.44 10.44 -13.63
CA SER A 21 12.64 10.02 -12.90
C SER A 21 12.33 9.89 -11.39
N PRO A 22 13.15 9.18 -10.61
CA PRO A 22 12.95 9.04 -9.16
C PRO A 22 12.84 10.38 -8.42
N VAL A 23 13.60 11.40 -8.83
CA VAL A 23 13.53 12.74 -8.23
C VAL A 23 12.21 13.43 -8.56
N GLN A 24 11.71 13.28 -9.79
CA GLN A 24 10.38 13.78 -10.15
C GLN A 24 9.28 13.05 -9.39
N THR A 25 9.37 11.72 -9.22
CA THR A 25 8.43 10.96 -8.39
C THR A 25 8.42 11.45 -6.94
N LEU A 26 9.60 11.71 -6.35
CA LEU A 26 9.71 12.26 -5.00
C LEU A 26 9.09 13.65 -4.88
N ALA A 27 9.40 14.55 -5.82
CA ALA A 27 8.81 15.90 -5.88
C ALA A 27 7.28 15.82 -6.04
N ASP A 28 6.81 14.76 -6.71
CA ASP A 28 5.42 14.44 -6.94
C ASP A 28 4.83 13.62 -5.79
N LEU A 29 5.20 13.86 -4.53
CA LEU A 29 4.63 13.17 -3.36
C LEU A 29 4.54 11.63 -3.54
N ASN A 30 5.57 11.04 -4.15
CA ASN A 30 5.62 9.63 -4.53
C ASN A 30 4.43 9.14 -5.38
N SER A 31 3.89 10.02 -6.22
CA SER A 31 2.68 9.82 -7.02
C SER A 31 1.43 9.42 -6.22
N THR A 32 1.40 9.70 -4.91
CA THR A 32 0.29 9.35 -4.02
C THR A 32 -0.96 10.18 -4.36
N SER A 33 -2.14 9.56 -4.32
CA SER A 33 -3.43 10.24 -4.54
C SER A 33 -4.46 9.86 -3.48
N HIS A 34 -4.90 8.61 -3.45
CA HIS A 34 -5.90 8.14 -2.50
C HIS A 34 -5.40 6.94 -1.71
N PHE A 35 -5.93 6.78 -0.50
CA PHE A 35 -5.63 5.67 0.37
C PHE A 35 -6.92 5.10 0.92
N ILE A 36 -7.07 3.78 0.78
CA ILE A 36 -8.24 3.04 1.26
C ILE A 36 -7.76 2.13 2.38
N LEU A 37 -8.11 2.50 3.61
CA LEU A 37 -7.83 1.70 4.78
C LEU A 37 -8.85 0.57 4.89
N GLY A 38 -8.35 -0.67 4.85
CA GLY A 38 -9.14 -1.86 5.03
C GLY A 38 -9.22 -2.32 6.49
N GLN A 39 -9.70 -3.54 6.66
CA GLN A 39 -9.82 -4.19 7.97
C GLN A 39 -8.46 -4.34 8.67
N GLU A 40 -8.51 -4.31 10.00
CA GLU A 40 -7.37 -4.69 10.85
C GLU A 40 -7.11 -6.19 10.69
N ILE A 41 -5.84 -6.57 10.72
CA ILE A 41 -5.40 -7.97 10.77
C ILE A 41 -5.38 -8.39 12.23
N GLU A 42 -6.32 -9.25 12.61
CA GLU A 42 -6.38 -9.82 13.96
C GLU A 42 -5.13 -10.66 14.26
N GLY A 43 -4.63 -10.59 15.50
CA GLY A 43 -3.48 -11.40 15.92
C GLY A 43 -2.16 -11.07 15.19
N TRP A 44 -2.06 -9.92 14.52
CA TRP A 44 -0.91 -9.62 13.65
C TRP A 44 0.46 -9.72 14.32
N ARG A 45 0.54 -9.54 15.64
CA ARG A 45 1.80 -9.65 16.40
C ARG A 45 2.32 -11.08 16.49
N ASP A 46 1.43 -12.05 16.36
CA ASP A 46 1.75 -13.48 16.43
C ASP A 46 2.00 -14.07 15.02
N LEU A 47 1.76 -13.29 13.97
CA LEU A 47 2.10 -13.67 12.60
C LEU A 47 3.61 -13.56 12.42
N GLY A 48 4.29 -14.72 12.38
CA GLY A 48 5.73 -14.78 12.07
C GLY A 48 6.08 -14.25 10.68
N PHE A 49 5.11 -14.23 9.77
CA PHE A 49 5.18 -13.58 8.47
C PHE A 49 3.77 -13.14 8.04
N ILE A 50 3.64 -11.91 7.54
CA ILE A 50 2.43 -11.44 6.87
C ILE A 50 2.74 -11.41 5.39
N GLY A 51 2.46 -12.53 4.74
CA GLY A 51 2.50 -12.59 3.29
C GLY A 51 1.86 -13.87 2.78
N GLY A 52 1.36 -13.74 1.57
CA GLY A 52 0.51 -14.71 0.91
C GLY A 52 0.08 -14.13 -0.43
N LYS A 53 -0.76 -14.86 -1.15
CA LYS A 53 -1.20 -14.42 -2.47
C LYS A 53 -2.03 -13.14 -2.38
N VAL A 54 -1.65 -12.15 -3.16
CA VAL A 54 -2.43 -10.91 -3.37
C VAL A 54 -2.94 -10.90 -4.80
N THR A 55 -4.24 -10.67 -4.98
CA THR A 55 -4.85 -10.48 -6.30
C THR A 55 -5.55 -9.14 -6.36
N THR A 56 -5.21 -8.32 -7.35
CA THR A 56 -5.93 -7.08 -7.63
C THR A 56 -6.90 -7.29 -8.79
N LYS A 57 -8.11 -6.75 -8.64
CA LYS A 57 -9.16 -6.79 -9.66
C LYS A 57 -9.70 -5.40 -9.96
N SER A 58 -10.16 -5.23 -11.19
CA SER A 58 -10.98 -4.10 -11.63
C SER A 58 -12.22 -4.62 -12.33
N ASN A 59 -13.39 -4.24 -11.84
CA ASN A 59 -14.69 -4.67 -12.38
C ASN A 59 -14.80 -6.19 -12.59
N GLY A 60 -14.20 -6.97 -11.67
CA GLY A 60 -14.19 -8.43 -11.69
C GLY A 60 -13.04 -9.06 -12.51
N GLU A 61 -12.35 -8.29 -13.35
CA GLU A 61 -11.18 -8.75 -14.11
C GLU A 61 -9.91 -8.68 -13.26
N ILE A 62 -9.06 -9.70 -13.35
CA ILE A 62 -7.77 -9.73 -12.63
C ILE A 62 -6.77 -8.85 -13.37
N LEU A 63 -6.24 -7.83 -12.68
CA LEU A 63 -5.20 -6.95 -13.22
C LEU A 63 -3.80 -7.42 -12.85
N ALA A 64 -3.60 -7.87 -11.61
CA ALA A 64 -2.37 -8.47 -11.15
C ALA A 64 -2.63 -9.56 -10.12
N SER A 65 -1.70 -10.51 -10.04
CA SER A 65 -1.61 -11.49 -8.96
C SER A 65 -0.15 -11.60 -8.57
N ASN A 66 0.11 -11.67 -7.27
CA ASN A 66 1.42 -11.92 -6.71
C ASN A 66 1.30 -13.01 -5.64
N ASP A 67 1.87 -14.17 -5.90
CA ASP A 67 1.96 -15.29 -4.97
C ASP A 67 3.37 -15.51 -4.43
N ASP A 68 4.32 -14.64 -4.79
CA ASP A 68 5.69 -14.67 -4.30
C ASP A 68 5.79 -14.02 -2.90
N PRO A 69 6.11 -14.78 -1.84
CA PRO A 69 6.31 -14.24 -0.51
C PRO A 69 7.44 -13.20 -0.45
N ASP A 70 8.47 -13.34 -1.28
CA ASP A 70 9.64 -12.43 -1.30
C ASP A 70 9.32 -11.10 -1.97
N ALA A 71 8.19 -11.02 -2.69
CA ALA A 71 7.71 -9.79 -3.30
C ALA A 71 6.89 -8.91 -2.33
N TRP A 72 6.64 -9.38 -1.10
CA TRP A 72 6.15 -8.53 -0.02
C TRP A 72 7.29 -7.67 0.54
N PRO A 73 7.07 -6.37 0.80
CA PRO A 73 8.08 -5.55 1.45
C PRO A 73 8.36 -6.06 2.87
N GLU A 74 9.60 -5.90 3.33
CA GLU A 74 9.91 -6.07 4.76
C GLU A 74 9.20 -4.93 5.53
N ILE A 75 8.04 -5.26 6.10
CA ILE A 75 7.09 -4.31 6.69
C ILE A 75 7.76 -3.46 7.77
N PHE A 76 8.56 -4.08 8.63
CA PHE A 76 9.19 -3.39 9.75
C PHE A 76 10.47 -2.64 9.34
N GLY A 77 11.19 -3.11 8.33
CA GLY A 77 12.35 -2.45 7.76
C GLY A 77 11.97 -1.14 7.07
N GLY A 78 10.83 -1.11 6.36
CA GLY A 78 10.28 0.13 5.81
C GLY A 78 9.95 1.15 6.91
N LEU A 79 9.32 0.70 7.99
CA LEU A 79 8.99 1.54 9.14
C LEU A 79 10.25 2.03 9.89
N GLU A 80 11.22 1.15 10.12
CA GLU A 80 12.50 1.47 10.75
C GLU A 80 13.24 2.55 9.95
N TYR A 81 13.32 2.38 8.62
CA TYR A 81 13.90 3.38 7.73
C TYR A 81 13.21 4.73 7.87
N LEU A 82 11.87 4.77 7.82
CA LEU A 82 11.10 6.00 7.93
C LEU A 82 11.36 6.72 9.26
N VAL A 83 11.33 5.98 10.38
CA VAL A 83 11.59 6.55 11.71
C VAL A 83 13.00 7.14 11.79
N GLY A 84 14.02 6.42 11.31
CA GLY A 84 15.39 6.93 11.26
C GLY A 84 15.54 8.15 10.33
N PHE A 85 14.84 8.14 9.19
CA PHE A 85 14.83 9.25 8.23
C PHE A 85 14.22 10.53 8.82
N LEU A 86 13.12 10.41 9.57
CA LEU A 86 12.47 11.53 10.25
C LEU A 86 13.33 12.05 11.41
N ALA A 87 13.90 11.16 12.22
CA ALA A 87 14.75 11.52 13.35
C ALA A 87 15.95 12.39 12.93
N LYS A 88 16.59 12.07 11.79
CA LYS A 88 17.67 12.88 11.20
C LYS A 88 17.26 14.31 10.85
N ARG A 89 15.96 14.60 10.78
CA ARG A 89 15.37 15.92 10.49
C ARG A 89 14.71 16.56 11.70
N GLY A 90 14.91 16.01 12.90
CA GLY A 90 14.25 16.48 14.13
C GLY A 90 12.74 16.25 14.12
N GLN A 91 12.26 15.31 13.32
CA GLN A 91 10.84 14.93 13.22
C GLN A 91 10.60 13.56 13.85
N SER A 92 9.33 13.30 14.19
CA SER A 92 8.88 12.02 14.74
C SER A 92 7.48 11.70 14.25
N LEU A 93 7.15 10.42 14.24
CA LEU A 93 5.78 9.94 14.06
C LEU A 93 4.94 10.26 15.30
N LYS A 94 3.67 10.58 15.10
CA LYS A 94 2.71 10.90 16.15
C LYS A 94 1.74 9.74 16.34
N ALA A 95 1.15 9.67 17.54
CA ALA A 95 0.06 8.76 17.78
C ALA A 95 -1.11 9.08 16.83
N GLY A 96 -1.60 8.07 16.12
CA GLY A 96 -2.64 8.22 15.11
C GLY A 96 -2.13 8.34 13.67
N ASP A 97 -0.83 8.48 13.45
CA ASP A 97 -0.26 8.41 12.10
C ASP A 97 -0.51 7.01 11.50
N VAL A 98 -0.88 6.99 10.22
CA VAL A 98 -1.04 5.77 9.42
C VAL A 98 0.12 5.71 8.44
N ILE A 99 0.82 4.58 8.42
CA ILE A 99 2.03 4.36 7.62
C ILE A 99 1.77 3.22 6.64
N THR A 100 2.04 3.44 5.36
CA THR A 100 2.09 2.39 4.36
C THR A 100 3.52 1.90 4.21
N THR A 101 3.71 0.58 4.16
CA THR A 101 5.04 -0.06 4.21
C THR A 101 5.54 -0.53 2.84
N GLY A 102 4.86 -0.11 1.77
CA GLY A 102 5.17 -0.48 0.39
C GLY A 102 4.10 -1.37 -0.24
N ALA A 103 4.26 -1.60 -1.55
CA ALA A 103 3.33 -2.41 -2.34
C ALA A 103 3.72 -3.89 -2.30
N CYS A 104 2.73 -4.77 -2.09
CA CYS A 104 2.87 -6.22 -2.19
C CYS A 104 2.28 -6.81 -3.48
N ALA A 105 1.84 -5.95 -4.40
CA ALA A 105 1.40 -6.31 -5.74
C ALA A 105 1.93 -5.30 -6.75
N LEU A 106 2.13 -5.73 -7.99
CA LEU A 106 2.50 -4.82 -9.08
C LEU A 106 1.43 -3.73 -9.24
N PRO A 107 1.81 -2.43 -9.25
CA PRO A 107 0.89 -1.36 -9.57
C PRO A 107 0.32 -1.56 -10.98
N THR A 108 -0.99 -1.40 -11.13
CA THR A 108 -1.71 -1.58 -12.39
C THR A 108 -2.53 -0.35 -12.72
N ILE A 109 -2.77 -0.13 -14.01
CA ILE A 109 -3.70 0.89 -14.47
C ILE A 109 -5.09 0.27 -14.46
N THR A 110 -6.04 0.96 -13.82
CA THR A 110 -7.44 0.55 -13.77
C THR A 110 -8.33 1.65 -14.35
N PRO A 111 -9.42 1.31 -15.06
CA PRO A 111 -10.48 2.25 -15.34
C PRO A 111 -11.22 2.67 -14.05
N PHE A 112 -12.10 3.66 -14.16
CA PHE A 112 -13.13 3.94 -13.15
C PHE A 112 -14.01 2.70 -12.92
N GLY A 113 -14.60 2.59 -11.72
CA GLY A 113 -15.41 1.45 -11.30
C GLY A 113 -14.88 0.79 -10.04
N LYS A 114 -15.27 -0.47 -9.83
CA LYS A 114 -14.94 -1.22 -8.62
C LYS A 114 -13.51 -1.74 -8.70
N ILE A 115 -12.72 -1.46 -7.67
CA ILE A 115 -11.41 -2.08 -7.46
C ILE A 115 -11.43 -2.96 -6.23
N GLU A 116 -10.67 -4.05 -6.28
CA GLU A 116 -10.56 -5.01 -5.18
C GLU A 116 -9.10 -5.45 -5.02
N ALA A 117 -8.61 -5.52 -3.80
CA ALA A 117 -7.36 -6.19 -3.44
C ALA A 117 -7.70 -7.33 -2.47
N ILE A 118 -7.43 -8.55 -2.91
CA ILE A 118 -7.75 -9.79 -2.20
C ILE A 118 -6.44 -10.34 -1.65
N PHE A 119 -6.36 -10.43 -0.32
CA PHE A 119 -5.22 -10.95 0.42
C PHE A 119 -5.60 -12.32 0.96
N GLU A 120 -5.09 -13.39 0.35
CA GLU A 120 -5.47 -14.76 0.68
C GLU A 120 -5.27 -15.05 2.18
N GLY A 121 -6.32 -15.54 2.85
CA GLY A 121 -6.33 -15.81 4.28
C GLY A 121 -6.45 -14.59 5.20
N LEU A 122 -6.29 -13.36 4.70
CA LEU A 122 -6.37 -12.12 5.50
C LEU A 122 -7.62 -11.29 5.22
N GLY A 123 -8.15 -11.33 4.00
CA GLY A 123 -9.40 -10.67 3.64
C GLY A 123 -9.36 -9.88 2.34
N THR A 124 -10.28 -8.94 2.16
CA THR A 124 -10.40 -8.15 0.93
C THR A 124 -10.63 -6.68 1.27
N VAL A 125 -9.99 -5.80 0.51
CA VAL A 125 -10.23 -4.35 0.52
C VAL A 125 -10.84 -3.99 -0.83
N SER A 126 -11.86 -3.14 -0.82
CA SER A 126 -12.53 -2.72 -2.05
C SER A 126 -12.90 -1.24 -2.01
N ALA A 127 -12.97 -0.62 -3.18
CA ALA A 127 -13.48 0.73 -3.34
C ALA A 127 -14.14 0.90 -4.71
N ASP A 128 -15.02 1.89 -4.82
CA ASP A 128 -15.62 2.32 -6.08
C ASP A 128 -15.04 3.68 -6.49
N ILE A 129 -14.34 3.70 -7.61
CA ILE A 129 -13.80 4.93 -8.19
C ILE A 129 -14.84 5.49 -9.15
N LYS A 130 -15.41 6.65 -8.81
CA LYS A 130 -16.40 7.32 -9.66
C LYS A 130 -15.71 8.18 -10.72
N GLN A 131 -16.28 8.19 -11.91
CA GLN A 131 -16.02 9.25 -12.89
C GLN A 131 -16.78 10.49 -12.44
N VAL A 132 -16.08 11.61 -12.24
CA VAL A 132 -16.64 12.90 -11.80
C VAL A 132 -16.53 13.90 -12.94
#